data_AF-A0A5B6YZG3-F1
#
_entry.id   AF-A0A5B6YZG3-F1
#
_cell.length_a   1.000
_cell.length_b   1.000
_cell.length_c   1.000
_cell.angle_alpha   90.00
_cell.angle_beta   90.00
_cell.angle_gamma   90.00
#
_symmetry.space_group_name_H-M   'P 1'
#
loop_
_entity.id
_entity.type
_entity.pdbx_description
1 polymer ?
#
loop_
_entity_poly.entity_id
_entity_poly.type
_entity_poly.pdbx_seq_one_letter_code
_entity_poly.pdbx_strand_id
1 'polypeptide(L)'
;HFLQSKNMARANLPLLSLILYVLYIASTTESASATNFIQASCKATLYPAFCVKSLSIHAAKIQESPYQMAQIALSESLASTKFIKTFFSKLTRVIEPAGKPGMGGSVKDCLE
;
A
#
# COMPACT_ATOMS: atom_id res chain seq x y z
N HIS A 1 51.08 32.33 -2.75
CA HIS A 1 50.72 30.90 -2.85
C HIS A 1 49.78 30.39 -1.73
N PHE A 2 49.06 31.28 -1.01
CA PHE A 2 48.24 30.88 0.16
C PHE A 2 46.73 31.19 0.02
N LEU A 3 46.27 31.53 -1.19
CA LEU A 3 44.87 31.87 -1.50
C LEU A 3 44.23 30.94 -2.56
N GLN A 4 44.70 29.70 -2.68
CA GLN A 4 44.08 28.70 -3.57
C GLN A 4 43.59 27.40 -2.89
N SER A 5 43.87 27.18 -1.61
CA SER A 5 43.53 25.90 -0.95
C SER A 5 42.07 25.81 -0.44
N LYS A 6 41.33 26.93 -0.33
CA LYS A 6 39.95 26.94 0.20
C LYS A 6 38.84 26.62 -0.82
N ASN A 7 39.17 26.46 -2.11
CA ASN A 7 38.15 26.39 -3.17
C ASN A 7 37.73 24.97 -3.58
N MET A 8 38.55 23.94 -3.35
CA MET A 8 38.20 22.55 -3.73
C MET A 8 37.09 21.95 -2.84
N ALA A 9 37.08 22.27 -1.54
CA ALA A 9 36.01 21.83 -0.63
C ALA A 9 34.72 22.65 -0.78
N ARG A 10 34.82 23.88 -1.30
CA ARG A 10 33.70 24.83 -1.43
C ARG A 10 32.88 24.64 -2.72
N ALA A 11 33.47 24.07 -3.77
CA ALA A 11 32.76 23.70 -5.01
C ALA A 11 31.93 22.41 -4.86
N ASN A 12 32.27 21.54 -3.91
CA ASN A 12 31.53 20.31 -3.63
C ASN A 12 30.26 20.53 -2.80
N LEU A 13 30.22 21.56 -1.96
CA LEU A 13 29.03 21.90 -1.16
C LEU A 13 27.79 22.31 -2.00
N PRO A 14 27.90 23.21 -3.00
CA PRO A 14 26.78 23.52 -3.89
C PRO A 14 26.42 22.33 -4.78
N LEU A 15 27.39 21.50 -5.17
CA LEU A 15 27.15 20.29 -5.94
C LEU A 15 26.35 19.26 -5.13
N LEU A 16 26.72 19.04 -3.87
CA LEU A 16 26.01 18.15 -2.96
C LEU A 16 24.60 18.66 -2.67
N SER A 17 24.45 19.97 -2.47
CA SER A 17 23.14 20.61 -2.31
C SER A 17 22.26 20.46 -3.55
N LEU A 18 22.84 20.56 -4.76
CA LEU A 18 22.12 20.35 -6.01
C LEU A 18 21.69 18.88 -6.17
N ILE A 19 22.56 17.93 -5.84
CA ILE A 19 22.25 16.49 -5.88
C ILE A 19 21.10 16.16 -4.92
N LEU A 20 21.14 16.66 -3.68
CA LEU A 20 20.06 16.50 -2.71
C LEU A 20 18.74 17.09 -3.20
N TYR A 21 18.78 18.26 -3.84
CA TYR A 21 17.60 18.90 -4.41
C TYR A 21 17.00 18.11 -5.56
N VAL A 22 17.83 17.59 -6.46
CA VAL A 22 17.39 16.76 -7.58
C VAL A 22 16.77 15.44 -7.08
N LEU A 23 17.40 14.78 -6.10
CA LEU A 23 16.85 13.56 -5.48
C LEU A 23 15.51 13.82 -4.78
N TYR A 24 15.38 14.96 -4.10
CA TYR A 24 14.12 15.37 -3.49
C TYR A 24 13.02 15.52 -4.53
N ILE A 25 13.25 16.26 -5.61
CA ILE A 25 12.26 16.43 -6.68
C ILE A 25 11.88 15.08 -7.30
N ALA A 26 12.86 14.24 -7.64
CA ALA A 26 12.61 12.92 -8.22
C ALA A 26 11.65 12.08 -7.35
N SER A 27 11.91 12.03 -6.04
CA SER A 27 11.04 11.29 -5.10
C SER A 27 9.60 11.84 -5.06
N THR A 28 9.42 13.17 -5.13
CA THR A 28 8.09 13.78 -5.14
C THR A 28 7.33 13.48 -6.43
N THR A 29 8.03 13.44 -7.57
CA THR A 29 7.43 13.13 -8.86
C THR A 29 6.98 11.68 -8.96
N GLU A 30 7.78 10.73 -8.47
CA GLU A 30 7.42 9.30 -8.41
C GLU A 30 6.22 9.04 -7.50
N SER A 31 6.16 9.73 -6.35
CA SER A 31 5.01 9.62 -5.45
C SER A 31 3.72 10.14 -6.07
N ALA A 32 3.80 11.27 -6.79
CA ALA A 32 2.66 11.83 -7.51
C ALA A 32 2.21 10.92 -8.66
N SER A 33 3.16 10.35 -9.41
CA SER A 33 2.86 9.45 -10.53
C SER A 33 2.18 8.16 -10.08
N ALA A 34 2.71 7.53 -9.02
CA ALA A 34 2.09 6.36 -8.39
C ALA A 34 0.67 6.64 -7.88
N THR A 35 0.46 7.82 -7.27
CA THR A 35 -0.87 8.23 -6.79
C THR A 35 -1.85 8.43 -7.95
N ASN A 36 -1.41 9.06 -9.04
CA ASN A 36 -2.22 9.24 -10.25
C ASN A 36 -2.57 7.90 -10.90
N PHE A 37 -1.61 6.97 -10.96
CA PHE A 37 -1.82 5.62 -11.46
C PHE A 37 -2.89 4.87 -10.65
N ILE A 38 -2.81 4.92 -9.32
CA ILE A 38 -3.82 4.34 -8.42
C ILE A 38 -5.18 5.00 -8.66
N GLN A 39 -5.24 6.32 -8.72
CA GLN A 39 -6.49 7.05 -8.94
C GLN A 39 -7.14 6.69 -10.27
N ALA A 40 -6.35 6.58 -11.34
CA ALA A 40 -6.83 6.16 -12.66
C ALA A 40 -7.36 4.73 -12.63
N SER A 41 -6.62 3.80 -12.02
CA SER A 41 -6.98 2.39 -11.92
C SER A 41 -8.24 2.17 -11.09
N CYS A 42 -8.40 2.90 -9.98
CA CYS A 42 -9.55 2.78 -9.09
C CYS A 42 -10.87 3.28 -9.70
N LYS A 43 -10.85 4.07 -10.79
CA LYS A 43 -12.07 4.51 -11.49
C LYS A 43 -12.87 3.35 -12.06
N ALA A 44 -12.22 2.22 -12.37
CA ALA A 44 -12.89 1.02 -12.88
C ALA A 44 -13.56 0.18 -11.78
N THR A 45 -13.42 0.55 -10.50
CA THR A 45 -13.96 -0.21 -9.37
C THR A 45 -15.33 0.30 -8.94
N LEU A 46 -16.11 -0.56 -8.27
CA LEU A 46 -17.41 -0.19 -7.69
C LEU A 46 -17.31 0.83 -6.56
N TYR A 47 -16.17 0.90 -5.87
CA TYR A 47 -15.93 1.81 -4.74
C TYR A 47 -14.62 2.58 -4.92
N PRO A 48 -14.56 3.56 -5.85
CA PRO A 48 -13.32 4.24 -6.20
C PRO A 48 -12.64 4.92 -5.01
N ALA A 49 -13.40 5.58 -4.15
CA ALA A 49 -12.86 6.26 -2.97
C ALA A 49 -12.24 5.29 -1.95
N PHE A 50 -12.87 4.12 -1.77
CA PHE A 50 -12.34 3.07 -0.89
C PHE A 50 -11.09 2.43 -1.51
N CYS A 51 -11.11 2.12 -2.81
CA CYS A 51 -9.97 1.59 -3.55
C CYS A 51 -8.73 2.49 -3.42
N VAL A 52 -8.87 3.80 -3.65
CA VAL A 52 -7.77 4.76 -3.52
C VAL A 52 -7.25 4.75 -2.07
N LYS A 53 -8.14 4.83 -1.08
CA LYS A 53 -7.74 4.83 0.33
C LYS A 53 -6.94 3.58 0.73
N SER A 54 -7.37 2.40 0.29
CA SER A 54 -6.70 1.13 0.61
C SER A 54 -5.34 1.00 -0.08
N LEU A 55 -5.25 1.42 -1.35
CA LEU A 55 -4.04 1.22 -2.16
C LEU A 55 -3.01 2.36 -2.04
N SER A 56 -3.41 3.57 -1.64
CA SER A 56 -2.48 4.69 -1.44
C SER A 56 -1.42 4.40 -0.38
N ILE A 57 -1.73 3.58 0.63
CA ILE A 57 -0.75 3.13 1.64
C ILE A 57 0.39 2.33 0.99
N HIS A 58 0.10 1.69 -0.13
CA HIS A 58 1.02 0.85 -0.88
C HIS A 58 1.63 1.55 -2.10
N ALA A 59 1.41 2.86 -2.29
CA ALA A 59 1.79 3.59 -3.50
C ALA A 59 3.28 3.44 -3.86
N ALA A 60 4.18 3.52 -2.88
CA ALA A 60 5.62 3.34 -3.12
C ALA A 60 5.99 1.95 -3.65
N LYS A 61 5.19 0.92 -3.33
CA LYS A 61 5.38 -0.46 -3.75
C LYS A 61 4.59 -0.82 -5.02
N ILE A 62 3.55 -0.06 -5.35
CA ILE A 62 2.77 -0.20 -6.59
C ILE A 62 3.46 0.54 -7.73
N GLN A 63 4.01 1.72 -7.45
CA GLN A 63 4.52 2.67 -8.44
C GLN A 63 3.50 2.84 -9.57
N GLU A 64 3.89 2.61 -10.82
CA GLU A 64 3.01 2.60 -11.99
C GLU A 64 2.85 1.19 -12.59
N SER A 65 2.99 0.15 -11.76
CA SER A 65 2.98 -1.24 -12.21
C SER A 65 1.63 -1.91 -11.95
N PRO A 66 0.86 -2.30 -12.99
CA PRO A 66 -0.38 -3.05 -12.82
C PRO A 66 -0.13 -4.44 -12.19
N TYR A 67 1.05 -5.03 -12.45
CA TYR A 67 1.44 -6.30 -11.86
C TYR A 67 1.64 -6.17 -10.34
N GLN A 68 2.39 -5.15 -9.89
CA GLN A 68 2.59 -4.92 -8.45
C GLN A 68 1.27 -4.57 -7.76
N MET A 69 0.42 -3.77 -8.40
CA MET A 69 -0.93 -3.47 -7.90
C MET A 69 -1.75 -4.74 -7.69
N ALA A 70 -1.79 -5.64 -8.69
CA ALA A 70 -2.52 -6.90 -8.60
C ALA A 70 -1.95 -7.81 -7.51
N GLN A 71 -0.63 -7.92 -7.38
CA GLN A 71 0.00 -8.72 -6.32
C GLN A 71 -0.35 -8.19 -4.93
N ILE A 72 -0.34 -6.88 -4.73
CA ILE A 72 -0.72 -6.28 -3.45
C ILE A 72 -2.18 -6.55 -3.14
N ALA A 73 -3.09 -6.29 -4.09
CA ALA A 73 -4.51 -6.56 -3.92
C ALA A 73 -4.81 -8.03 -3.58
N LEU A 74 -4.13 -8.97 -4.24
CA LEU A 74 -4.25 -10.40 -3.94
C LEU A 74 -3.69 -10.75 -2.56
N SER A 75 -2.55 -10.16 -2.18
CA SER A 75 -1.95 -10.39 -0.86
C SER A 75 -2.80 -9.84 0.28
N GLU A 76 -3.40 -8.66 0.10
CA GLU A 76 -4.34 -8.05 1.04
C GLU A 76 -5.60 -8.91 1.15
N SER A 77 -6.18 -9.32 0.01
CA SER A 77 -7.35 -10.20 -0.02
C SER A 77 -7.08 -11.52 0.70
N LEU A 78 -5.93 -12.14 0.48
CA LEU A 78 -5.54 -13.37 1.17
C LEU A 78 -5.39 -13.16 2.69
N ALA A 79 -4.79 -12.04 3.10
CA ALA A 79 -4.66 -11.71 4.52
C ALA A 79 -6.03 -11.50 5.17
N SER A 80 -6.94 -10.77 4.51
CA SER A 80 -8.32 -10.59 4.95
C SER A 80 -9.07 -11.91 5.04
N THR A 81 -8.98 -12.78 4.03
CA THR A 81 -9.62 -14.11 4.05
C THR A 81 -9.11 -14.96 5.21
N LYS A 82 -7.81 -14.97 5.48
CA LYS A 82 -7.24 -15.68 6.65
C LYS A 82 -7.76 -15.13 7.98
N PHE A 83 -7.85 -13.81 8.09
CA PHE A 83 -8.42 -13.14 9.26
C PHE A 83 -9.90 -13.52 9.44
N ILE A 84 -10.71 -13.42 8.39
CA ILE A 84 -12.13 -13.77 8.39
C ILE A 84 -12.30 -15.24 8.77
N LYS A 85 -11.53 -16.16 8.19
CA LYS A 85 -11.55 -17.58 8.55
C LYS A 85 -11.32 -17.81 10.04
N THR A 86 -10.33 -17.13 10.60
CA THR A 86 -10.01 -17.22 12.03
C THR A 86 -11.11 -16.63 12.90
N PHE A 87 -11.67 -15.49 12.50
CA PHE A 87 -12.77 -14.83 13.18
C PHE A 87 -14.03 -15.71 13.18
N PHE A 88 -14.40 -16.26 12.03
CA PHE A 88 -15.58 -17.10 11.85
C PHE A 88 -15.43 -18.41 12.61
N SER A 89 -14.26 -19.05 12.59
CA SER A 89 -14.01 -20.26 13.40
C SER A 89 -14.20 -20.02 14.90
N LYS A 90 -13.75 -18.86 15.41
CA LYS A 90 -14.01 -18.47 16.81
C LYS A 90 -15.50 -18.19 17.05
N LEU A 91 -16.15 -17.54 16.10
CA LEU A 91 -17.57 -17.22 16.16
C LEU A 91 -18.43 -18.50 16.24
N THR A 92 -18.13 -19.52 15.42
CA THR A 92 -18.83 -20.82 15.47
C THR A 92 -18.76 -21.45 16.85
N ARG A 93 -17.58 -21.44 17.51
CA ARG A 93 -17.39 -21.96 18.88
C ARG A 93 -18.23 -21.24 19.94
N VAL A 94 -18.59 -19.98 19.71
CA VAL A 94 -19.43 -19.19 20.62
C VAL A 94 -20.91 -19.41 20.34
N ILE A 95 -21.28 -19.58 19.07
CA ILE A 95 -22.68 -19.68 18.64
C ILE A 95 -23.25 -21.08 18.80
N GLU A 96 -22.46 -22.15 18.57
CA GLU A 96 -22.89 -23.55 18.74
C GLU A 96 -23.45 -23.82 20.14
N PRO A 97 -22.75 -23.46 21.25
CA PRO A 97 -23.27 -23.68 22.61
C PRO A 97 -24.45 -22.75 22.96
N ALA A 98 -24.56 -21.60 22.32
CA ALA A 98 -25.62 -20.61 22.57
C ALA A 98 -26.97 -21.01 21.96
N GLY A 99 -27.05 -22.12 21.22
CA GLY A 99 -28.30 -22.71 20.76
C GLY A 99 -29.07 -21.86 19.74
N LYS A 100 -28.43 -20.91 19.04
CA LYS A 100 -29.08 -20.13 17.98
C LYS A 100 -29.23 -21.00 16.72
N PRO A 101 -30.45 -21.46 16.37
CA PRO A 101 -30.66 -22.32 15.21
C PRO A 101 -30.33 -21.55 13.92
N GLY A 102 -29.65 -22.20 12.97
CA GLY A 102 -29.33 -21.64 11.65
C GLY A 102 -28.02 -20.83 11.57
N MET A 103 -27.69 -20.03 12.60
CA MET A 103 -26.53 -19.14 12.57
C MET A 103 -25.18 -19.90 12.50
N GLY A 104 -25.06 -21.04 13.21
CA GLY A 104 -23.85 -21.86 13.16
C GLY A 104 -23.61 -22.52 11.81
N GLY A 105 -24.70 -22.96 11.13
CA GLY A 105 -24.65 -23.53 9.79
C GLY A 105 -24.20 -22.50 8.75
N SER A 106 -24.83 -21.33 8.72
CA SER A 106 -24.46 -20.27 7.76
C SER A 106 -23.02 -19.78 7.93
N VAL A 107 -22.50 -19.71 9.16
CA VAL A 107 -21.09 -19.34 9.39
C VAL A 107 -20.15 -20.45 8.91
N LYS A 108 -20.55 -21.72 9.02
CA LYS A 108 -19.79 -22.85 8.50
C LYS A 108 -19.77 -22.85 6.96
N ASP A 109 -20.90 -22.56 6.31
CA ASP A 109 -20.98 -22.47 4.84
C ASP A 109 -20.08 -21.34 4.29
N CYS A 110 -19.96 -20.21 5.01
CA CYS A 110 -19.02 -19.13 4.65
C CYS A 110 -17.53 -19.50 4.84
N LEU A 111 -17.23 -20.62 5.51
CA LEU A 111 -15.86 -21.08 5.79
C LEU A 111 -15.36 -22.17 4.83
N GLU A 112 -16.27 -22.87 4.15
CA GLU A 112 -15.99 -23.88 3.11
C GLU A 112 -15.55 -23.24 1.80
#